data_AF-B7L026-F1
#
_entry.id   AF-B7L026-F1
#
_cell.length_a   1.000
_cell.length_b   1.000
_cell.length_c   1.000
_cell.angle_alpha   90.00
_cell.angle_beta   90.00
_cell.angle_gamma   90.00
#
_symmetry.space_group_name_H-M   'P 1'
#
loop_
_entity.id
_entity.type
_entity.pdbx_description
1 polymer ?
#
loop_
_entity_poly.entity_id
_entity_poly.type
_entity_poly.pdbx_seq_one_letter_code
_entity_poly.pdbx_strand_id
1 'polypeptide(L)'
;MAEAHRRHDLLDVEPGAWAAALAGRADLAEVPHVAAWVDDGRPVILRRSHPGEEVGLVPVGLPLPPRDGKRRIGLAHPPDAVRPRAPILLSEARVAYPPSWAPTIEALIALGEHHGLAPRPFGSLLWQSLTGLPYLSERSDLDLLWPVPGAIPLRLMEGIAAIEARAPMRLDGEILLPDGGGVNWRELHSIGPGGTVLVKHRDRLALREAAALLAGDPE
;
A
#
# COMPACT_ATOMS: atom_id res chain seq x y z
N MET A 1 -19.57 3.14 14.26
CA MET A 1 -19.53 3.32 12.79
C MET A 1 -18.19 2.80 12.32
N ALA A 2 -18.15 1.80 11.44
CA ALA A 2 -16.89 1.33 10.88
C ALA A 2 -16.19 2.52 10.22
N GLU A 3 -14.92 2.72 10.54
CA GLU A 3 -14.10 3.73 9.90
C GLU A 3 -14.08 3.38 8.40
N ALA A 4 -14.74 4.20 7.56
CA ALA A 4 -15.06 3.82 6.17
C ALA A 4 -13.83 3.63 5.27
N HIS A 5 -12.66 4.09 5.74
CA HIS A 5 -11.40 4.04 5.01
C HIS A 5 -10.25 3.61 5.92
N ARG A 6 -9.49 2.61 5.48
CA ARG A 6 -8.32 2.05 6.16
C ARG A 6 -7.02 2.50 5.49
N ARG A 7 -5.89 2.36 6.19
CA ARG A 7 -4.58 2.58 5.56
C ARG A 7 -4.46 1.76 4.29
N HIS A 8 -3.82 2.36 3.29
CA HIS A 8 -3.56 1.77 1.98
C HIS A 8 -4.79 1.58 1.08
N ASP A 9 -5.98 2.04 1.49
CA ASP A 9 -7.17 2.00 0.64
C ASP A 9 -6.94 2.80 -0.64
N LEU A 10 -7.30 2.20 -1.77
CA LEU A 10 -7.43 2.88 -3.04
C LEU A 10 -8.83 3.48 -3.13
N LEU A 11 -8.92 4.66 -3.72
CA LEU A 11 -10.16 5.42 -3.84
C LEU A 11 -10.33 5.89 -5.29
N ASP A 12 -11.54 5.71 -5.79
CA ASP A 12 -12.02 6.34 -7.01
C ASP A 12 -12.60 7.70 -6.66
N VAL A 13 -12.22 8.73 -7.43
CA VAL A 13 -12.68 10.10 -7.25
C VAL A 13 -13.63 10.44 -8.38
N GLU A 14 -14.70 11.16 -8.07
CA GLU A 14 -15.61 11.69 -9.09
C GLU A 14 -14.88 12.75 -9.96
N PRO A 15 -14.99 12.70 -11.31
CA PRO A 15 -14.26 13.60 -12.20
C PRO A 15 -14.48 15.10 -11.94
N GLY A 16 -15.71 15.52 -11.64
CA GLY A 16 -16.03 16.91 -11.29
C GLY A 16 -15.32 17.38 -10.01
N ALA A 17 -15.29 16.54 -8.98
CA ALA A 17 -14.57 16.79 -7.74
C ALA A 17 -13.05 16.81 -7.93
N TRP A 18 -12.52 16.01 -8.86
CA TRP A 18 -11.12 16.07 -9.25
C TRP A 18 -10.77 17.41 -9.91
N ALA A 19 -11.54 17.82 -10.92
CA ALA A 19 -11.36 19.10 -11.60
C ALA A 19 -11.47 20.28 -10.63
N ALA A 20 -12.43 20.26 -9.70
CA ALA A 20 -12.59 21.29 -8.68
C ALA A 20 -11.37 21.37 -7.74
N ALA A 21 -10.82 20.23 -7.32
CA ALA A 21 -9.62 20.19 -6.48
C ALA A 21 -8.38 20.74 -7.20
N LEU A 22 -8.29 20.58 -8.53
CA LEU A 22 -7.19 21.10 -9.34
C LEU A 22 -7.34 22.59 -9.69
N ALA A 23 -8.56 23.14 -9.75
CA ALA A 23 -8.81 24.53 -10.13
C ALA A 23 -8.05 25.56 -9.25
N GLY A 24 -7.84 25.24 -7.97
CA GLY A 24 -7.06 26.08 -7.03
C GLY A 24 -5.55 25.77 -6.99
N ARG A 25 -5.05 24.86 -7.82
CA ARG A 25 -3.69 24.30 -7.73
C ARG A 25 -2.89 24.59 -9.00
N ALA A 26 -2.56 25.87 -9.21
CA ALA A 26 -1.73 26.29 -10.34
C ALA A 26 -0.35 25.59 -10.38
N ASP A 27 0.18 25.15 -9.24
CA ASP A 27 1.41 24.36 -9.14
C ASP A 27 1.30 22.94 -9.73
N LEU A 28 0.09 22.51 -10.09
CA LEU A 28 -0.20 21.20 -10.68
C LEU A 28 -0.55 21.27 -12.16
N ALA A 29 -0.74 22.46 -12.74
CA ALA A 29 -1.23 22.64 -14.11
C ALA A 29 -0.36 21.94 -15.16
N GLU A 30 0.96 22.06 -15.02
CA GLU A 30 1.95 21.48 -15.95
C GLU A 30 2.50 20.13 -15.48
N VAL A 31 1.92 19.54 -14.43
CA VAL A 31 2.43 18.28 -13.90
C VAL A 31 1.86 17.11 -14.73
N PRO A 32 2.73 16.25 -15.32
CA PRO A 32 2.28 15.16 -16.17
C PRO A 32 1.24 14.27 -15.50
N HIS A 33 0.28 13.80 -16.31
CA HIS A 33 -0.80 12.87 -15.94
C HIS A 33 -1.85 13.42 -14.96
N VAL A 34 -1.57 14.47 -14.18
CA VAL A 34 -2.45 14.92 -13.09
C VAL A 34 -3.81 15.38 -13.59
N ALA A 35 -3.83 16.20 -14.64
CA ALA A 35 -5.09 16.72 -15.19
C ALA A 35 -6.03 15.60 -15.66
N ALA A 36 -5.51 14.60 -16.38
CA ALA A 36 -6.27 13.49 -16.94
C ALA A 36 -6.39 12.27 -16.01
N TRP A 37 -5.86 12.33 -14.79
CA TRP A 37 -5.65 11.14 -13.95
C TRP A 37 -6.93 10.32 -13.70
N VAL A 38 -7.99 11.01 -13.27
CA VAL A 38 -9.28 10.38 -12.96
C VAL A 38 -10.02 9.98 -14.23
N ASP A 39 -9.92 10.77 -15.30
CA ASP A 39 -10.50 10.46 -16.61
C ASP A 39 -9.85 9.20 -17.24
N ASP A 40 -8.56 8.97 -16.95
CA ASP A 40 -7.84 7.74 -17.30
C ASP A 40 -8.24 6.54 -16.41
N GLY A 41 -9.19 6.69 -15.49
CA GLY A 41 -9.67 5.64 -14.60
C GLY A 41 -8.67 5.22 -13.52
N ARG A 42 -7.71 6.09 -13.17
CA ARG A 42 -6.67 5.79 -12.18
C ARG A 42 -7.14 6.19 -10.77
N PRO A 43 -6.91 5.35 -9.76
CA PRO A 43 -7.33 5.66 -8.40
C PRO A 43 -6.34 6.60 -7.73
N VAL A 44 -6.73 7.13 -6.59
CA VAL A 44 -5.82 7.75 -5.61
C VAL A 44 -5.68 6.83 -4.40
N ILE A 45 -4.70 7.09 -3.53
CA ILE A 45 -4.52 6.32 -2.29
C ILE A 45 -4.86 7.17 -1.07
N LEU A 46 -5.51 6.58 -0.08
CA LEU A 46 -5.72 7.23 1.21
C LEU A 46 -4.36 7.50 1.87
N ARG A 47 -4.20 8.72 2.41
CA ARG A 47 -3.08 9.08 3.27
C ARG A 47 -3.58 9.55 4.62
N ARG A 48 -2.66 9.81 5.55
CA ARG A 48 -3.00 10.45 6.82
C ARG A 48 -3.19 11.95 6.61
N SER A 49 -4.12 12.56 7.34
CA SER A 49 -4.25 14.02 7.39
C SER A 49 -2.98 14.66 7.97
N HIS A 50 -2.61 15.83 7.46
CA HIS A 50 -1.54 16.66 8.04
C HIS A 50 -2.14 17.72 8.98
N PRO A 51 -1.37 18.22 9.97
CA PRO A 51 -1.78 19.37 10.76
C PRO A 51 -2.16 20.56 9.87
N GLY A 52 -3.31 21.17 10.13
CA GLY A 52 -3.82 22.33 9.38
C GLY A 52 -4.67 21.99 8.16
N GLU A 53 -4.86 20.71 7.83
CA GLU A 53 -5.82 20.31 6.81
C GLU A 53 -7.26 20.38 7.33
N GLU A 54 -8.19 20.65 6.42
CA GLU A 54 -9.61 20.79 6.72
C GLU A 54 -10.20 19.48 7.25
N VAL A 55 -10.92 19.60 8.37
CA VAL A 55 -11.58 18.47 9.02
C VAL A 55 -12.78 18.03 8.19
N GLY A 56 -12.96 16.72 8.03
CA GLY A 56 -14.11 16.13 7.34
C GLY A 56 -13.86 15.84 5.86
N LEU A 57 -12.76 16.32 5.28
CA LEU A 57 -12.30 15.88 3.96
C LEU A 57 -11.55 14.55 4.05
N VAL A 58 -11.56 13.80 2.95
CA VAL A 58 -10.81 12.57 2.77
C VAL A 58 -9.44 12.89 2.17
N PRO A 59 -8.35 12.77 2.95
CA PRO A 59 -7.00 13.06 2.48
C PRO A 59 -6.48 11.97 1.54
N VAL A 60 -6.10 12.36 0.32
CA VAL A 60 -5.61 11.42 -0.71
C VAL A 60 -4.23 11.80 -1.23
N GLY A 61 -3.55 10.81 -1.79
CA GLY A 61 -2.26 10.91 -2.43
C GLY A 61 -2.29 10.39 -3.86
N LEU A 62 -1.56 11.07 -4.73
CA LEU A 62 -1.24 10.63 -6.09
C LEU A 62 0.29 10.61 -6.22
N PRO A 63 0.93 9.44 -6.36
CA PRO A 63 2.36 9.38 -6.66
C PRO A 63 2.58 9.47 -8.16
N LEU A 64 3.53 10.30 -8.59
CA LEU A 64 3.98 10.33 -9.98
C LEU A 64 5.00 9.23 -10.24
N PRO A 65 5.13 8.75 -11.49
CA PRO A 65 6.24 7.93 -11.90
C PRO A 65 7.58 8.59 -11.52
N PRO A 66 8.61 7.85 -11.08
CA PRO A 66 9.89 8.44 -10.72
C PRO A 66 10.53 9.26 -11.83
N ARG A 67 10.32 8.88 -13.10
CA ARG A 67 10.82 9.60 -14.28
C ARG A 67 10.15 10.96 -14.48
N ASP A 68 8.95 11.15 -13.93
CA ASP A 68 8.15 12.37 -14.06
C ASP A 68 8.29 13.27 -12.80
N GLY A 69 9.44 13.18 -12.12
CA GLY A 69 9.78 14.05 -10.99
C GLY A 69 9.59 13.46 -9.59
N LYS A 70 9.32 12.14 -9.46
CA LYS A 70 9.18 11.38 -8.20
C LYS A 70 8.49 12.19 -7.08
N ARG A 71 7.30 12.72 -7.38
CA ARG A 71 6.51 13.56 -6.47
C ARG A 71 5.31 12.77 -5.92
N ARG A 72 4.97 12.98 -4.65
CA ARG A 72 3.68 12.56 -4.09
C ARG A 72 2.82 13.80 -3.90
N ILE A 73 1.71 13.88 -4.63
CA ILE A 73 0.79 15.01 -4.62
C ILE A 73 -0.32 14.71 -3.61
N GLY A 74 -0.45 15.57 -2.61
CA GLY A 74 -1.55 15.53 -1.66
C GLY A 74 -2.73 16.37 -2.16
N LEU A 75 -3.93 15.78 -2.09
CA LEU A 75 -5.21 16.43 -2.30
C LEU A 75 -6.17 16.01 -1.17
N ALA A 76 -7.35 16.62 -1.12
CA ALA A 76 -8.41 16.25 -0.20
C ALA A 76 -9.76 16.41 -0.92
N HIS A 77 -10.67 15.48 -0.70
CA HIS A 77 -11.98 15.48 -1.34
C HIS A 77 -13.11 15.29 -0.33
N PRO A 78 -14.32 15.81 -0.60
CA PRO A 78 -15.51 15.47 0.16
C PRO A 78 -15.73 13.94 0.22
N PRO A 79 -16.22 13.37 1.34
CA PRO A 79 -16.46 11.93 1.47
C PRO A 79 -17.41 11.34 0.43
N ASP A 80 -18.39 12.13 -0.03
CA ASP A 80 -19.37 11.73 -1.04
C ASP A 80 -18.81 11.77 -2.48
N ALA A 81 -17.65 12.39 -2.70
CA ALA A 81 -16.94 12.43 -3.97
C ALA A 81 -15.95 11.26 -4.15
N VAL A 82 -15.75 10.41 -3.14
CA VAL A 82 -14.82 9.27 -3.20
C VAL A 82 -15.52 7.94 -2.97
N ARG A 83 -15.04 6.89 -3.61
CA ARG A 83 -15.55 5.52 -3.46
C ARG A 83 -14.38 4.55 -3.24
N PRO A 84 -14.47 3.60 -2.30
CA PRO A 84 -13.46 2.56 -2.16
C PRO A 84 -13.31 1.75 -3.45
N ARG A 85 -12.06 1.58 -3.90
CA ARG A 85 -11.68 0.66 -4.97
C ARG A 85 -11.16 -0.63 -4.35
N ALA A 86 -11.56 -1.77 -4.93
CA ALA A 86 -11.04 -3.07 -4.51
C ALA A 86 -9.51 -3.10 -4.63
N PRO A 87 -8.79 -3.63 -3.63
CA PRO A 87 -7.35 -3.81 -3.74
C PRO A 87 -7.04 -4.84 -4.82
N ILE A 88 -5.91 -4.66 -5.50
CA ILE A 88 -5.39 -5.65 -6.45
C ILE A 88 -4.63 -6.71 -5.65
N LEU A 89 -4.79 -7.98 -6.02
CA LEU A 89 -3.99 -9.08 -5.50
C LEU A 89 -2.67 -9.21 -6.28
N LEU A 90 -1.62 -9.75 -5.66
CA LEU A 90 -0.34 -9.95 -6.34
C LEU A 90 -0.48 -10.86 -7.58
N SER A 91 -1.40 -11.82 -7.53
CA SER A 91 -1.74 -12.69 -8.67
C SER A 91 -2.44 -11.96 -9.82
N GLU A 92 -3.04 -10.80 -9.57
CA GLU A 92 -3.72 -9.97 -10.56
C GLU A 92 -2.82 -8.84 -11.08
N ALA A 93 -1.67 -8.60 -10.44
CA ALA A 93 -0.67 -7.68 -10.91
C ALA A 93 -0.21 -8.18 -12.29
N ARG A 94 -0.71 -7.50 -13.35
CA ARG A 94 -0.34 -7.78 -14.75
C ARG A 94 1.18 -7.79 -14.91
N VAL A 95 1.68 -8.28 -16.05
CA VAL A 95 3.10 -8.33 -16.50
C VAL A 95 3.74 -6.93 -16.54
N ALA A 96 3.79 -6.33 -15.37
CA ALA A 96 4.12 -4.96 -15.02
C ALA A 96 5.38 -4.98 -14.18
N TYR A 97 6.17 -6.06 -14.26
CA TYR A 97 7.44 -6.25 -13.57
C TYR A 97 8.45 -6.89 -14.53
N PRO A 98 9.76 -6.68 -14.30
CA PRO A 98 10.80 -7.34 -15.09
C PRO A 98 10.65 -8.87 -15.06
N PRO A 99 10.91 -9.60 -16.17
CA PRO A 99 10.80 -11.06 -16.20
C PRO A 99 11.62 -11.78 -15.12
N SER A 100 12.75 -11.19 -14.70
CA SER A 100 13.58 -11.72 -13.60
C SER A 100 12.83 -11.81 -12.26
N TRP A 101 11.78 -11.02 -12.06
CA TRP A 101 10.97 -11.01 -10.83
C TRP A 101 9.94 -12.13 -10.79
N ALA A 102 9.61 -12.75 -11.94
CA ALA A 102 8.51 -13.72 -12.04
C ALA A 102 8.66 -14.91 -11.06
N PRO A 103 9.83 -15.57 -10.93
CA PRO A 103 9.96 -16.69 -9.99
C PRO A 103 9.73 -16.28 -8.52
N THR A 104 10.16 -15.07 -8.15
CA THR A 104 9.96 -14.52 -6.81
C THR A 104 8.47 -14.23 -6.56
N ILE A 105 7.78 -13.64 -7.53
CA ILE A 105 6.34 -13.32 -7.43
C ILE A 105 5.51 -14.60 -7.34
N GLU A 106 5.79 -15.60 -8.18
CA GLU A 106 5.12 -16.91 -8.13
C GLU A 106 5.32 -17.59 -6.77
N ALA A 107 6.52 -17.55 -6.22
CA ALA A 107 6.81 -18.10 -4.89
C ALA A 107 6.04 -17.35 -3.77
N LEU A 108 5.88 -16.03 -3.87
CA LEU A 108 5.14 -15.23 -2.89
C LEU A 108 3.63 -15.50 -2.97
N ILE A 109 3.09 -15.68 -4.18
CA ILE A 109 1.69 -16.10 -4.37
C ILE A 109 1.48 -17.48 -3.74
N ALA A 110 2.31 -18.46 -4.06
CA ALA A 110 2.22 -19.81 -3.51
C ALA A 110 2.38 -19.85 -1.98
N LEU A 111 3.25 -19.00 -1.42
CA LEU A 111 3.39 -18.84 0.03
C LEU A 111 2.10 -18.28 0.66
N GLY A 112 1.49 -17.29 0.01
CA GLY A 112 0.18 -16.77 0.42
C GLY A 112 -0.87 -17.86 0.44
N GLU A 113 -1.02 -18.59 -0.67
CA GLU A 113 -1.98 -19.69 -0.81
C GLU A 113 -1.77 -20.77 0.27
N HIS A 114 -0.52 -21.13 0.56
CA HIS A 114 -0.17 -22.08 1.63
C HIS A 114 -0.68 -21.64 3.01
N HIS A 115 -0.69 -20.33 3.28
CA HIS A 115 -1.19 -19.75 4.51
C HIS A 115 -2.68 -19.32 4.44
N GLY A 116 -3.36 -19.54 3.31
CA GLY A 116 -4.73 -19.05 3.09
C GLY A 116 -4.82 -17.52 2.99
N LEU A 117 -3.75 -16.86 2.56
CA LEU A 117 -3.62 -15.41 2.43
C LEU A 117 -3.46 -15.01 0.96
N ALA A 118 -3.86 -13.79 0.63
CA ALA A 118 -3.63 -13.21 -0.69
C ALA A 118 -2.79 -11.94 -0.55
N PRO A 119 -1.47 -11.97 -0.85
CA PRO A 119 -0.63 -10.79 -0.80
C PRO A 119 -1.10 -9.75 -1.83
N ARG A 120 -0.90 -8.48 -1.52
CA ARG A 120 -1.28 -7.35 -2.37
C ARG A 120 -0.05 -6.52 -2.69
N PRO A 121 0.20 -6.12 -3.95
CA PRO A 121 1.31 -5.24 -4.24
C PRO A 121 1.07 -3.86 -3.63
N PHE A 122 2.15 -3.21 -3.26
CA PHE A 122 2.17 -1.81 -2.86
C PHE A 122 3.27 -1.07 -3.63
N GLY A 123 3.37 0.24 -3.39
CA GLY A 123 4.45 1.04 -3.97
C GLY A 123 4.50 0.95 -5.50
N SER A 124 5.70 0.86 -6.06
CA SER A 124 5.91 0.97 -7.50
C SER A 124 5.21 -0.11 -8.32
N LEU A 125 5.17 -1.36 -7.84
CA LEU A 125 4.49 -2.43 -8.58
C LEU A 125 2.99 -2.15 -8.67
N LEU A 126 2.35 -1.78 -7.55
CA LEU A 126 0.93 -1.42 -7.52
C LEU A 126 0.59 -0.32 -8.54
N TRP A 127 1.36 0.77 -8.52
CA TRP A 127 1.10 1.91 -9.39
C TRP A 127 1.38 1.60 -10.86
N GLN A 128 2.40 0.81 -11.18
CA GLN A 128 2.64 0.36 -12.55
C GLN A 128 1.51 -0.53 -13.06
N SER A 129 1.01 -1.46 -12.23
CA SER A 129 -0.13 -2.32 -12.58
C SER A 129 -1.43 -1.53 -12.78
N LEU A 130 -1.67 -0.48 -11.98
CA LEU A 130 -2.88 0.35 -12.07
C LEU A 130 -2.89 1.32 -13.25
N THR A 131 -1.74 1.87 -13.60
CA THR A 131 -1.66 3.01 -14.53
C THR A 131 -1.03 2.66 -15.87
N GLY A 132 -0.27 1.57 -15.94
CA GLY A 132 0.58 1.23 -17.09
C GLY A 132 1.82 2.13 -17.24
N LEU A 133 2.03 3.11 -16.36
CA LEU A 133 3.17 4.01 -16.41
C LEU A 133 4.42 3.39 -15.73
N PRO A 134 5.64 3.80 -16.11
CA PRO A 134 6.87 3.20 -15.60
C PRO A 134 7.21 3.67 -14.18
N TYR A 135 6.67 3.00 -13.16
CA TYR A 135 7.05 3.21 -11.76
C TYR A 135 8.25 2.37 -11.32
N LEU A 136 8.40 1.18 -11.91
CA LEU A 136 9.51 0.30 -11.58
C LEU A 136 10.80 0.72 -12.29
N SER A 137 11.89 0.48 -11.58
CA SER A 137 13.28 0.54 -12.03
C SER A 137 14.04 -0.67 -11.50
N GLU A 138 15.24 -0.93 -12.02
CA GLU A 138 16.10 -2.04 -11.58
C GLU A 138 16.47 -1.98 -10.10
N ARG A 139 16.38 -0.80 -9.47
CA ARG A 139 16.68 -0.58 -8.04
C ARG A 139 15.43 -0.58 -7.16
N SER A 140 14.28 -1.02 -7.68
CA SER A 140 13.03 -1.00 -6.91
C SER A 140 12.97 -2.21 -6.00
N ASP A 141 12.46 -1.98 -4.80
CA ASP A 141 12.03 -3.05 -3.92
C ASP A 141 10.67 -3.59 -4.38
N LEU A 142 10.33 -4.81 -3.97
CA LEU A 142 8.98 -5.37 -4.08
C LEU A 142 8.25 -5.17 -2.75
N ASP A 143 7.43 -4.13 -2.69
CA ASP A 143 6.59 -3.83 -1.53
C ASP A 143 5.29 -4.67 -1.57
N LEU A 144 5.02 -5.44 -0.51
CA LEU A 144 3.81 -6.25 -0.37
C LEU A 144 3.05 -5.97 0.93
N LEU A 145 1.73 -5.99 0.85
CA LEU A 145 0.85 -6.01 2.01
C LEU A 145 0.28 -7.42 2.18
N TRP A 146 0.33 -7.93 3.41
CA TRP A 146 -0.14 -9.26 3.78
C TRP A 146 -1.32 -9.14 4.75
N PRO A 147 -2.58 -9.17 4.28
CA PRO A 147 -3.74 -9.13 5.16
C PRO A 147 -3.83 -10.43 5.96
N VAL A 148 -3.68 -10.35 7.29
CA VAL A 148 -3.76 -11.48 8.20
C VAL A 148 -4.95 -11.29 9.15
N PRO A 149 -5.94 -12.20 9.18
CA PRO A 149 -7.17 -12.01 9.95
C PRO A 149 -7.05 -12.31 11.45
N GLY A 150 -5.87 -12.75 11.93
CA GLY A 150 -5.66 -13.14 13.32
C GLY A 150 -4.19 -13.34 13.63
N ALA A 151 -3.85 -14.48 14.25
CA ALA A 151 -2.48 -14.86 14.59
C ALA A 151 -1.56 -14.80 13.36
N ILE A 152 -0.41 -14.14 13.51
CA ILE A 152 0.59 -14.01 12.44
C ILE A 152 1.45 -15.27 12.43
N PRO A 153 1.42 -16.09 11.36
CA PRO A 153 2.23 -17.30 11.32
C PRO A 153 3.71 -16.94 11.23
N LEU A 154 4.54 -17.39 12.18
CA LEU A 154 6.00 -17.22 12.09
C LEU A 154 6.57 -17.78 10.77
N ARG A 155 6.02 -18.92 10.33
CA ARG A 155 6.36 -19.58 9.07
C ARG A 155 6.11 -18.70 7.83
N LEU A 156 5.17 -17.77 7.90
CA LEU A 156 4.94 -16.81 6.81
C LEU A 156 6.18 -15.91 6.64
N MET A 157 6.67 -15.32 7.73
CA MET A 157 7.82 -14.41 7.68
C MET A 157 9.12 -15.14 7.37
N GLU A 158 9.31 -16.35 7.89
CA GLU A 158 10.43 -17.22 7.51
C GLU A 158 10.40 -17.56 6.01
N GLY A 159 9.20 -17.83 5.47
CA GLY A 159 8.97 -18.07 4.05
C GLY A 159 9.31 -16.85 3.19
N ILE A 160 8.87 -15.65 3.59
CA ILE A 160 9.21 -14.39 2.91
C ILE A 160 10.73 -14.19 2.90
N ALA A 161 11.41 -14.38 4.05
CA ALA A 161 12.86 -14.25 4.16
C ALA A 161 13.62 -15.27 3.29
N ALA A 162 13.14 -16.51 3.23
CA ALA A 162 13.74 -17.56 2.40
C ALA A 162 13.57 -17.28 0.89
N ILE A 163 12.44 -16.70 0.48
CA ILE A 163 12.21 -16.25 -0.89
C ILE A 163 13.11 -15.05 -1.21
N GLU A 164 13.18 -14.06 -0.32
CA GLU A 164 14.04 -12.87 -0.50
C GLU A 164 15.51 -13.25 -0.72
N ALA A 165 16.03 -14.24 0.01
CA ALA A 165 17.41 -14.70 -0.11
C ALA A 165 17.80 -15.17 -1.53
N ARG A 166 16.82 -15.45 -2.39
CA ARG A 166 17.01 -15.89 -3.79
C ARG A 166 16.47 -14.87 -4.80
N ALA A 167 15.85 -13.80 -4.31
CA ALA A 167 15.18 -12.81 -5.15
C ALA A 167 16.19 -11.83 -5.77
N PRO A 168 15.92 -11.33 -6.98
CA PRO A 168 16.78 -10.32 -7.62
C PRO A 168 16.57 -8.91 -7.06
N MET A 169 15.61 -8.73 -6.15
CA MET A 169 15.25 -7.47 -5.50
C MET A 169 14.99 -7.70 -4.01
N ARG A 170 15.02 -6.63 -3.22
CA ARG A 170 14.63 -6.67 -1.80
C ARG A 170 13.11 -6.78 -1.69
N LEU A 171 12.63 -7.58 -0.74
CA LEU A 171 11.22 -7.65 -0.38
C LEU A 171 10.95 -6.70 0.80
N ASP A 172 9.95 -5.84 0.69
CA ASP A 172 9.52 -4.97 1.80
C ASP A 172 8.01 -5.03 1.98
N GLY A 173 7.52 -4.41 3.04
CA GLY A 173 6.10 -4.20 3.26
C GLY A 173 5.61 -4.62 4.64
N GLU A 174 4.32 -4.86 4.75
CA GLU A 174 3.62 -4.91 6.03
C GLU A 174 2.70 -6.12 6.15
N ILE A 175 2.62 -6.68 7.36
CA ILE A 175 1.50 -7.51 7.77
C ILE A 175 0.37 -6.58 8.20
N LEU A 176 -0.80 -6.69 7.58
CA LEU A 176 -1.98 -5.91 7.93
C LEU A 176 -2.85 -6.68 8.93
N LEU A 177 -3.22 -6.01 10.01
CA LEU A 177 -3.99 -6.53 11.12
C LEU A 177 -5.50 -6.27 10.92
N PRO A 178 -6.38 -7.03 11.59
CA PRO A 178 -7.85 -6.86 11.46
C PRO A 178 -8.36 -5.47 11.86
N ASP A 179 -7.68 -4.83 12.81
CA ASP A 179 -7.96 -3.49 13.34
C ASP A 179 -7.48 -2.34 12.43
N GLY A 180 -6.92 -2.66 11.25
CA GLY A 180 -6.39 -1.68 10.30
C GLY A 180 -4.96 -1.22 10.59
N GLY A 181 -4.31 -1.78 11.61
CA GLY A 181 -2.89 -1.62 11.86
C GLY A 181 -2.04 -2.33 10.81
N GLY A 182 -0.81 -1.86 10.61
CA GLY A 182 0.19 -2.53 9.80
C GLY A 182 1.55 -2.52 10.50
N VAL A 183 2.23 -3.67 10.50
CA VAL A 183 3.56 -3.87 11.09
C VAL A 183 4.53 -4.29 10.00
N ASN A 184 5.75 -3.75 9.99
CA ASN A 184 6.76 -4.15 9.02
C ASN A 184 7.18 -5.61 9.29
N TRP A 185 7.05 -6.48 8.29
CA TRP A 185 7.27 -7.93 8.48
C TRP A 185 8.71 -8.23 8.93
N ARG A 186 9.69 -7.44 8.47
CA ARG A 186 11.10 -7.64 8.79
C ARG A 186 11.43 -7.24 10.21
N GLU A 187 10.85 -6.14 10.69
CA GLU A 187 10.98 -5.71 12.09
C GLU A 187 10.42 -6.80 13.03
N LEU A 188 9.21 -7.29 12.73
CA LEU A 188 8.57 -8.37 13.49
C LEU A 188 9.37 -9.68 13.44
N HIS A 189 9.88 -10.05 12.26
CA HIS A 189 10.72 -11.24 12.10
C HIS A 189 12.06 -11.13 12.85
N SER A 190 12.71 -9.96 12.82
CA SER A 190 14.03 -9.75 13.40
C SER A 190 14.02 -9.70 14.93
N ILE A 191 12.97 -9.15 15.53
CA ILE A 191 12.90 -8.98 16.99
C ILE A 191 12.41 -10.23 17.71
N GLY A 192 11.69 -11.09 17.00
CA GLY A 192 11.08 -12.29 17.57
C GLY A 192 10.04 -11.95 18.66
N PRO A 193 9.55 -12.95 19.42
CA PRO A 193 8.45 -12.74 20.37
C PRO A 193 8.82 -11.88 21.60
N GLY A 194 10.10 -11.63 21.85
CA GLY A 194 10.59 -11.04 23.10
C GLY A 194 10.75 -9.52 23.11
N GLY A 195 10.27 -8.80 22.09
CA GLY A 195 10.38 -7.35 22.04
C GLY A 195 9.15 -6.65 21.46
N THR A 196 9.24 -5.33 21.38
CA THR A 196 8.15 -4.46 20.91
C THR A 196 8.40 -3.97 19.50
N VAL A 197 7.35 -3.90 18.69
CA VAL A 197 7.38 -3.39 17.32
C VAL A 197 6.43 -2.22 17.11
N LEU A 198 6.74 -1.37 16.14
CA LEU A 198 5.88 -0.24 15.77
C LEU A 198 4.74 -0.70 14.86
N VAL A 199 3.51 -0.57 15.34
CA VAL A 199 2.28 -0.73 14.56
C VAL A 199 1.77 0.63 14.10
N LYS A 200 1.51 0.74 12.80
CA LYS A 200 1.05 1.96 12.14
C LYS A 200 -0.44 1.87 11.83
N HIS A 201 -1.22 2.75 12.43
CA HIS A 201 -2.63 2.96 12.08
C HIS A 201 -2.78 4.24 11.26
N ARG A 202 -3.99 4.44 10.75
CA ARG A 202 -4.33 5.63 9.95
C ARG A 202 -4.10 6.92 10.72
N ASP A 203 -4.46 6.95 11.99
CA ASP A 203 -4.50 8.13 12.84
C ASP A 203 -3.46 8.10 13.96
N ARG A 204 -2.92 6.92 14.30
CA ARG A 204 -1.99 6.74 15.42
C ARG A 204 -0.81 5.81 15.10
N LEU A 205 0.15 5.82 16.02
CA LEU A 205 1.24 4.87 16.12
C LEU A 205 1.14 4.18 17.48
N ALA A 206 1.39 2.87 17.52
CA ALA A 206 1.37 2.08 18.74
C ALA A 206 2.63 1.21 18.81
N LEU A 207 3.24 1.09 19.98
CA LEU A 207 4.23 0.05 20.25
C LEU A 207 3.49 -1.16 20.82
N ARG A 208 3.63 -2.32 20.20
CA ARG A 208 2.98 -3.56 20.62
C ARG A 208 4.01 -4.66 20.82
N GLU A 209 3.78 -5.51 21.83
CA GLU A 209 4.56 -6.71 22.05
C GLU A 209 4.44 -7.65 20.83
N ALA A 210 5.58 -8.08 20.30
CA ALA A 210 5.60 -9.00 19.15
C ALA A 210 4.89 -10.32 19.48
N ALA A 211 5.02 -10.83 20.71
CA ALA A 211 4.28 -12.03 21.14
C ALA A 211 2.76 -11.88 21.01
N ALA A 212 2.20 -10.71 21.38
CA ALA A 212 0.77 -10.44 21.28
C ALA A 212 0.30 -10.43 19.81
N LEU A 213 1.09 -9.80 18.92
CA LEU A 213 0.80 -9.79 17.49
C LEU A 213 0.87 -11.19 16.87
N LEU A 214 1.87 -11.99 17.25
CA LEU A 214 2.01 -13.38 16.79
C LEU A 214 0.87 -14.26 17.28
N ALA A 215 0.38 -14.05 18.50
CA ALA A 215 -0.78 -14.73 19.06
C ALA A 215 -2.11 -14.27 18.43
N GLY A 216 -2.13 -13.10 17.77
CA GLY A 216 -3.34 -12.50 17.23
C GLY A 216 -4.20 -11.81 18.30
N ASP A 217 -3.58 -11.43 19.42
CA ASP A 217 -4.27 -10.72 20.49
C ASP A 217 -4.72 -9.35 19.98
N PRO A 218 -5.93 -8.89 20.36
CA PRO A 218 -6.35 -7.53 20.08
C PRO A 218 -5.42 -6.52 20.77
N GLU A 219 -5.42 -5.29 20.27
CA GLU A 219 -4.85 -4.15 21.02
C GLU A 219 -5.70 -3.85 22.27
#